data_AF-A0A355GVF0-F1
#
_entry.id   AF-A0A355GVF0-F1
#
_cell.length_a   1.000
_cell.length_b   1.000
_cell.length_c   1.000
_cell.angle_alpha   90.00
_cell.angle_beta   90.00
_cell.angle_gamma   90.00
#
_symmetry.space_group_name_H-M   'P 1'
#
loop_
_entity.id
_entity.type
_entity.pdbx_description
1 polymer ?
#
loop_
_entity_poly.entity_id
_entity_poly.type
_entity_poly.pdbx_seq_one_letter_code
_entity_poly.pdbx_strand_id
1 'polypeptide(L)'
;MDVIIAKLKEALFSVLPITIIVILLNFTITPLDTTTFIRFLIGSFAIIIGLTIFLFGVDSGITPIGNTMGAAIVKSNKILVVIAAGLLLGFFISIAEPDLHILAGQVDFASSGLITKTSIILVVSVGIAVMLSLGLVRIVYNIPL
;
A
#
# COMPACT_ATOMS: atom_id res chain seq x y z
N MET A 1 6.39 -21.56 -15.15
CA MET A 1 5.38 -22.07 -14.18
C MET A 1 5.64 -21.50 -12.78
N ASP A 2 6.88 -21.14 -12.44
CA ASP A 2 7.26 -20.71 -11.09
C ASP A 2 6.76 -19.33 -10.67
N VAL A 3 6.58 -18.41 -11.61
CA VAL A 3 6.19 -17.02 -11.29
C VAL A 3 4.77 -16.93 -10.72
N ILE A 4 3.80 -17.63 -11.32
CA ILE A 4 2.42 -17.63 -10.82
C ILE A 4 2.33 -18.32 -9.46
N ILE A 5 3.08 -19.41 -9.26
CA ILE A 5 3.15 -20.10 -7.97
C ILE A 5 3.79 -19.20 -6.90
N ALA A 6 4.82 -18.43 -7.26
CA ALA A 6 5.40 -17.43 -6.37
C ALA A 6 4.39 -16.33 -6.00
N LYS A 7 3.63 -15.80 -6.97
CA LYS A 7 2.58 -14.80 -6.71
C LYS A 7 1.42 -15.33 -5.89
N LEU A 8 1.05 -16.58 -6.11
CA LEU A 8 0.07 -17.26 -5.27
C LEU A 8 0.56 -17.39 -3.84
N LYS A 9 1.84 -17.73 -3.64
CA LYS A 9 2.46 -17.79 -2.32
C LYS A 9 2.47 -16.42 -1.65
N GLU A 10 2.86 -15.36 -2.36
CA GLU A 10 2.80 -13.97 -1.85
C GLU A 10 1.37 -13.60 -1.41
N ALA A 11 0.37 -13.81 -2.27
CA ALA A 11 -1.03 -13.53 -1.96
C ALA A 11 -1.54 -14.34 -0.75
N LEU A 12 -1.16 -15.61 -0.65
CA LEU A 12 -1.47 -16.46 0.51
C LEU A 12 -0.87 -15.88 1.80
N PHE A 13 0.42 -15.50 1.80
CA PHE A 13 1.05 -14.92 3.00
C PHE A 13 0.44 -13.57 3.40
N SER A 14 -0.11 -12.80 2.46
CA SER A 14 -0.83 -11.55 2.77
C SER A 14 -2.23 -11.79 3.36
N VAL A 15 -2.99 -12.74 2.82
CA VAL A 15 -4.43 -12.92 3.15
C VAL A 15 -4.66 -13.92 4.28
N LEU A 16 -3.84 -14.97 4.36
CA LEU A 16 -4.02 -16.06 5.32
C LEU A 16 -3.94 -15.60 6.78
N PRO A 17 -2.98 -14.74 7.22
CA PRO A 17 -2.92 -14.29 8.61
C PRO A 17 -4.20 -13.57 9.05
N ILE A 18 -4.73 -12.70 8.19
CA ILE A 18 -5.97 -11.97 8.45
C ILE A 18 -7.15 -12.95 8.53
N THR A 19 -7.21 -13.90 7.59
CA THR A 19 -8.27 -14.93 7.57
C THR A 19 -8.24 -15.79 8.84
N ILE A 20 -7.06 -16.20 9.31
CA ILE A 20 -6.89 -16.96 10.54
C ILE A 20 -7.35 -16.15 11.75
N ILE A 21 -6.96 -14.88 11.85
CA ILE A 21 -7.40 -14.00 12.94
C ILE A 21 -8.92 -13.90 12.96
N VAL A 22 -9.56 -13.65 11.81
CA VAL A 22 -11.03 -13.55 11.73
C VAL A 22 -11.71 -14.87 12.11
N ILE A 23 -11.18 -16.02 11.69
CA ILE A 23 -11.70 -17.34 12.07
C ILE A 23 -11.60 -17.53 13.60
N LEU A 24 -10.45 -17.20 14.20
CA LEU A 24 -10.25 -17.30 15.64
C LEU A 24 -11.22 -16.39 16.40
N LEU A 25 -11.37 -15.14 15.98
CA LEU A 25 -12.29 -14.19 16.60
C LEU A 25 -13.76 -14.62 16.47
N ASN A 26 -14.14 -15.21 15.34
CA ASN A 26 -15.47 -15.76 15.11
C ASN A 26 -15.82 -16.88 16.12
N PHE A 27 -14.87 -17.75 16.45
CA PHE A 27 -15.12 -18.85 17.40
C PHE A 27 -14.95 -18.46 18.87
N THR A 28 -14.30 -17.34 19.18
CA THR A 28 -13.95 -16.99 20.57
C THR A 28 -14.68 -15.76 21.11
N ILE A 29 -14.67 -14.64 20.40
CA ILE A 29 -15.10 -13.34 20.94
C ILE A 29 -16.37 -12.84 20.27
N THR A 30 -16.49 -12.98 18.95
CA THR A 30 -17.59 -12.37 18.17
C THR A 30 -18.09 -13.35 17.12
N PRO A 31 -19.01 -14.27 17.49
CA PRO A 31 -19.60 -15.21 16.54
C PRO A 31 -20.40 -14.48 15.47
N LEU A 32 -20.03 -14.72 14.21
CA LEU A 32 -20.71 -14.19 13.04
C LEU A 32 -21.85 -15.12 12.63
N ASP A 33 -22.87 -14.54 12.00
CA ASP A 33 -23.91 -15.33 11.32
C ASP A 33 -23.25 -16.28 10.30
N THR A 34 -23.78 -17.51 10.21
CA THR A 34 -23.25 -18.56 9.33
C THR A 34 -23.15 -18.09 7.88
N THR A 35 -24.11 -17.29 7.42
CA THR A 35 -24.12 -16.73 6.06
C THR A 35 -22.95 -15.76 5.85
N THR A 36 -22.71 -14.87 6.81
CA THR A 36 -21.62 -13.88 6.75
C THR A 36 -20.26 -14.56 6.83
N PHE A 37 -20.12 -15.56 7.69
CA PHE A 37 -18.89 -16.35 7.81
C PHE A 37 -18.56 -17.10 6.51
N ILE A 38 -19.53 -17.77 5.89
CA ILE A 38 -19.33 -18.46 4.61
C ILE A 38 -18.96 -17.45 3.51
N ARG A 39 -19.64 -16.30 3.44
CA ARG A 39 -19.32 -15.23 2.49
C ARG A 39 -17.89 -14.71 2.68
N PHE A 40 -17.45 -14.55 3.91
CA PHE A 40 -16.08 -14.15 4.22
C PHE A 40 -15.06 -15.18 3.72
N LEU A 41 -15.29 -16.47 3.95
CA LEU A 41 -14.37 -17.52 3.48
C LEU A 41 -14.29 -17.58 1.95
N ILE A 42 -15.43 -17.50 1.27
CA ILE A 42 -15.47 -17.44 -0.20
C ILE A 42 -14.78 -16.18 -0.71
N GLY A 43 -15.00 -15.04 -0.07
CA GLY A 43 -14.37 -13.77 -0.40
C GLY A 43 -12.86 -13.79 -0.20
N SER A 44 -12.38 -14.34 0.92
CA SER A 44 -10.95 -14.52 1.19
C SER A 44 -10.28 -15.38 0.12
N PHE A 45 -10.91 -16.49 -0.26
CA PHE A 45 -10.43 -17.34 -1.34
C PHE A 45 -10.41 -16.61 -2.69
N ALA A 46 -11.48 -15.89 -3.03
CA ALA A 46 -11.55 -15.09 -4.25
C ALA A 46 -10.49 -13.97 -4.29
N ILE A 47 -10.21 -13.32 -3.16
CA ILE A 47 -9.16 -12.30 -3.02
C ILE A 47 -7.78 -12.91 -3.27
N ILE A 48 -7.49 -14.11 -2.77
CA ILE A 48 -6.19 -14.78 -3.04
C ILE A 48 -5.98 -14.96 -4.55
N ILE A 49 -6.99 -15.46 -5.25
CA ILE A 49 -6.92 -15.64 -6.70
C ILE A 49 -6.80 -14.29 -7.41
N GLY A 50 -7.64 -13.32 -7.05
CA GLY A 50 -7.65 -11.98 -7.64
C GLY A 50 -6.33 -11.23 -7.45
N LEU A 51 -5.78 -11.24 -6.23
CA LEU A 51 -4.48 -10.65 -5.90
C LEU A 51 -3.35 -11.34 -6.65
N THR A 52 -3.40 -12.67 -6.82
CA THR A 52 -2.38 -13.40 -7.59
C THR A 52 -2.33 -12.90 -9.04
N ILE A 53 -3.49 -12.80 -9.70
CA ILE A 53 -3.60 -12.31 -11.08
C ILE A 53 -3.19 -10.84 -11.16
N PHE A 54 -3.65 -10.03 -10.20
CA PHE A 54 -3.33 -8.60 -10.13
C PHE A 54 -1.82 -8.36 -9.97
N LEU A 55 -1.16 -9.00 -9.01
CA LEU A 55 0.28 -8.87 -8.79
C LEU A 55 1.10 -9.36 -9.98
N PHE A 56 0.66 -10.44 -10.63
CA PHE A 56 1.28 -10.88 -11.88
C PHE A 56 1.20 -9.82 -12.99
N GLY A 57 0.03 -9.18 -13.13
CA GLY A 57 -0.18 -8.07 -14.07
C GLY A 57 0.65 -6.83 -13.74
N VAL A 58 0.73 -6.46 -12.45
CA VAL A 58 1.56 -5.34 -11.97
C VAL A 58 3.04 -5.60 -12.28
N ASP A 59 3.55 -6.79 -11.97
CA ASP A 59 4.97 -7.10 -12.19
C ASP A 59 5.35 -7.21 -13.66
N SER A 60 4.43 -7.66 -14.51
CA SER A 60 4.69 -7.76 -15.95
C SER A 60 4.48 -6.42 -16.67
N GLY A 61 3.63 -5.54 -16.15
CA GLY A 61 3.23 -4.30 -16.80
C GLY A 61 3.74 -3.04 -16.12
N ILE A 62 3.28 -2.78 -14.89
CA ILE A 62 3.52 -1.52 -14.17
C ILE A 62 4.95 -1.42 -13.64
N THR A 63 5.49 -2.51 -13.07
CA THR A 63 6.83 -2.52 -12.47
C THR A 63 7.95 -2.16 -13.48
N PRO A 64 7.99 -2.71 -14.71
CA PRO A 64 8.96 -2.30 -15.73
C PRO A 64 8.84 -0.82 -16.12
N ILE A 65 7.61 -0.28 -16.17
CA ILE A 65 7.37 1.15 -16.45
C ILE A 65 7.95 1.99 -15.31
N GLY A 66 7.70 1.62 -14.05
CA GLY A 66 8.27 2.29 -12.89
C GLY A 66 9.81 2.28 -12.90
N ASN A 67 10.42 1.13 -13.21
CA ASN A 67 11.88 0.99 -13.26
C ASN A 67 12.52 1.84 -14.37
N THR A 68 11.93 1.85 -15.57
CA THR A 68 12.44 2.65 -16.69
C THR A 68 12.26 4.15 -16.47
N MET A 69 11.11 4.58 -15.92
CA MET A 69 10.87 5.96 -15.52
C MET A 69 11.85 6.40 -14.42
N GLY A 70 12.01 5.59 -13.38
CA GLY A 70 12.94 5.86 -12.28
C GLY A 70 14.39 6.00 -12.78
N ALA A 71 14.85 5.07 -13.63
CA ALA A 71 16.17 5.13 -14.23
C ALA A 71 16.38 6.39 -15.09
N ALA A 72 15.37 6.82 -15.86
CA ALA A 72 15.44 8.03 -16.66
C ALA A 72 15.52 9.30 -15.79
N ILE A 73 14.77 9.36 -14.68
CA ILE A 73 14.80 10.47 -13.72
C ILE A 73 16.19 10.60 -13.09
N VAL A 74 16.80 9.48 -12.66
CA VAL A 74 18.15 9.49 -12.06
C VAL A 74 19.22 9.84 -13.11
N LYS A 75 19.11 9.30 -14.34
CA LYS A 75 20.05 9.57 -15.44
C LYS A 75 20.08 11.04 -15.89
N SER A 76 19.03 11.82 -15.59
CA SER A 76 18.98 13.25 -15.91
C SER A 76 20.06 14.09 -15.22
N ASN A 77 20.75 13.54 -14.21
CA ASN A 77 21.81 14.17 -13.40
C ASN A 77 21.43 15.53 -12.77
N LYS A 78 20.13 15.87 -12.77
CA LYS A 78 19.58 17.07 -12.18
C LYS A 78 18.89 16.70 -10.87
N ILE A 79 19.55 16.98 -9.75
CA ILE A 79 19.01 16.66 -8.41
C ILE A 79 17.63 17.27 -8.17
N LEU A 80 17.35 18.45 -8.73
CA LEU A 80 16.05 19.09 -8.66
C LEU A 80 14.93 18.25 -9.30
N VAL A 81 15.22 17.52 -10.38
CA VAL A 81 14.25 16.63 -11.04
C VAL A 81 13.95 15.43 -10.14
N VAL A 82 14.97 14.87 -9.50
CA VAL A 82 14.80 13.75 -8.55
C VAL A 82 13.97 14.16 -7.35
N ILE A 83 14.25 15.35 -6.78
CA ILE A 83 13.50 15.91 -5.65
C ILE A 83 12.05 16.17 -6.03
N ALA A 84 11.82 16.86 -7.15
CA ALA A 84 10.46 17.16 -7.61
C ALA A 84 9.66 15.89 -7.91
N ALA A 85 10.28 14.90 -8.56
CA ALA A 85 9.64 13.62 -8.84
C ALA A 85 9.32 12.85 -7.54
N GLY A 86 10.26 12.81 -6.59
CA GLY A 86 10.06 12.18 -5.28
C GLY A 86 8.93 12.82 -4.48
N LEU A 87 8.89 14.15 -4.42
CA LEU A 87 7.82 14.89 -3.75
C LEU A 87 6.46 14.59 -4.40
N LEU A 88 6.35 14.70 -5.72
CA LEU A 88 5.09 14.45 -6.41
C LEU A 88 4.63 13.00 -6.26
N LEU A 89 5.51 12.04 -6.53
CA LEU A 89 5.18 10.61 -6.41
C LEU A 89 4.80 10.25 -4.98
N GLY A 90 5.59 10.66 -3.98
CA GLY A 90 5.29 10.36 -2.58
C GLY A 90 3.97 10.98 -2.12
N PHE A 91 3.69 12.22 -2.53
CA PHE A 91 2.43 12.88 -2.21
C PHE A 91 1.23 12.18 -2.87
N PHE A 92 1.31 11.90 -4.18
CA PHE A 92 0.19 11.31 -4.92
C PHE A 92 -0.07 9.85 -4.53
N ILE A 93 0.97 9.08 -4.21
CA ILE A 93 0.81 7.71 -3.72
C ILE A 93 0.09 7.73 -2.37
N SER A 94 0.55 8.57 -1.44
CA SER A 94 -0.04 8.68 -0.11
C SER A 94 -1.48 9.21 -0.13
N ILE A 95 -1.79 10.23 -0.92
CA ILE A 95 -3.14 10.80 -0.97
C ILE A 95 -4.16 9.85 -1.61
N ALA A 96 -3.70 8.99 -2.53
CA ALA A 96 -4.52 7.99 -3.20
C ALA A 96 -4.75 6.75 -2.35
N GLU A 97 -3.98 6.56 -1.27
CA GLU A 97 -4.04 5.38 -0.42
C GLU A 97 -5.37 5.34 0.38
N PRO A 98 -6.27 4.38 0.10
CA PRO A 98 -7.58 4.34 0.74
C PRO A 98 -7.49 4.08 2.25
N ASP A 99 -6.48 3.34 2.70
CA ASP A 99 -6.28 3.01 4.12
C ASP A 99 -6.00 4.26 4.95
N LEU A 100 -5.24 5.23 4.41
CA LEU A 100 -5.02 6.52 5.04
C LEU A 100 -6.34 7.30 5.19
N HIS A 101 -7.24 7.22 4.20
CA HIS A 101 -8.56 7.85 4.28
C HIS A 101 -9.47 7.21 5.34
N ILE A 102 -9.39 5.90 5.51
CA ILE A 102 -10.15 5.18 6.55
C ILE A 102 -9.62 5.57 7.93
N LEU A 103 -8.31 5.51 8.14
CA LEU A 103 -7.68 5.90 9.41
C LEU A 103 -7.98 7.36 9.75
N ALA A 104 -7.85 8.26 8.78
CA ALA A 104 -8.17 9.68 8.98
C ALA A 104 -9.64 9.90 9.36
N GLY A 105 -10.56 9.12 8.80
CA GLY A 105 -11.98 9.14 9.21
C GLY A 105 -12.21 8.61 10.63
N GLN A 106 -11.48 7.57 11.04
CA GLN A 106 -11.54 7.04 12.41
C GLN A 106 -11.03 8.06 13.44
N VAL A 107 -9.94 8.77 13.13
CA VAL A 107 -9.39 9.81 14.00
C VAL A 107 -10.31 11.03 14.07
N ASP A 108 -10.91 11.44 12.94
CA ASP A 108 -11.89 12.54 12.89
C ASP A 108 -13.07 12.24 13.82
N PHE A 109 -13.64 11.03 13.70
CA PHE A 109 -14.71 10.56 14.57
C PHE A 109 -14.29 10.50 16.05
N ALA A 110 -13.11 9.92 16.35
CA ALA A 110 -12.61 9.79 17.72
C ALA A 110 -12.26 11.14 18.36
N SER A 111 -11.88 12.13 17.56
CA SER A 111 -11.55 13.49 18.02
C SER A 111 -12.76 14.43 18.09
N SER A 112 -13.97 13.94 17.79
CA SER A 112 -15.19 14.78 17.71
C SER A 112 -15.04 15.99 16.77
N GLY A 113 -14.29 15.83 15.67
CA GLY A 113 -14.07 16.89 14.68
C GLY A 113 -12.98 17.91 15.01
N LEU A 114 -12.24 17.74 16.11
CA LEU A 114 -11.07 18.58 16.43
C LEU A 114 -9.94 18.39 15.39
N ILE A 115 -9.74 17.17 14.91
CA ILE A 115 -8.76 16.84 13.87
C ILE A 115 -9.50 16.35 12.64
N THR A 116 -9.64 17.20 11.64
CA THR A 116 -10.37 16.86 10.41
C THR A 116 -9.65 15.80 9.59
N LYS A 117 -10.43 14.93 8.93
CA LYS A 117 -9.92 13.91 8.00
C LYS A 117 -8.92 14.49 6.97
N THR A 118 -9.25 15.63 6.36
CA THR A 118 -8.42 16.29 5.35
C THR A 118 -7.08 16.75 5.90
N SER A 119 -7.04 17.23 7.16
CA SER A 119 -5.81 17.66 7.82
C SER A 119 -4.81 16.51 7.93
N ILE A 120 -5.27 15.35 8.40
CA ILE A 120 -4.44 14.15 8.55
C ILE A 120 -3.89 13.72 7.20
N ILE A 121 -4.76 13.62 6.19
CA ILE A 121 -4.35 13.20 4.84
C ILE A 121 -3.27 14.14 4.28
N LEU A 122 -3.46 15.46 4.39
CA LEU A 122 -2.49 16.42 3.89
C LEU A 122 -1.17 16.36 4.64
N VAL A 123 -1.19 16.37 5.97
CA VAL A 123 0.03 16.38 6.80
C VAL A 123 0.84 15.10 6.58
N VAL A 124 0.18 13.94 6.58
CA VAL A 124 0.84 12.65 6.35
C VAL A 124 1.38 12.57 4.93
N SER A 125 0.61 12.98 3.92
CA SER A 125 1.06 12.93 2.52
C SER A 125 2.24 13.86 2.25
N VAL A 126 2.25 15.06 2.84
CA VAL A 126 3.41 15.98 2.75
C VAL A 126 4.61 15.39 3.49
N GLY A 127 4.42 14.83 4.69
CA GLY A 127 5.48 14.18 5.45
C GLY A 127 6.14 13.04 4.67
N ILE A 128 5.34 12.15 4.09
CA ILE A 128 5.82 11.04 3.26
C ILE A 128 6.53 11.55 2.00
N ALA A 129 5.95 12.55 1.31
CA ALA A 129 6.57 13.16 0.13
C ALA A 129 7.98 13.69 0.43
N VAL A 130 8.12 14.45 1.52
CA VAL A 130 9.42 15.02 1.93
C VAL A 130 10.39 13.90 2.30
N MET A 131 9.97 12.93 3.11
CA MET A 131 10.82 11.82 3.54
C MET A 131 11.27 10.94 2.36
N LEU A 132 10.37 10.66 1.41
CA LEU A 132 10.68 9.91 0.20
C LEU A 132 11.68 10.66 -0.68
N SER A 133 11.46 11.96 -0.89
CA SER A 133 12.41 12.81 -1.62
C SER A 133 13.80 12.82 -0.96
N LEU A 134 13.87 12.94 0.37
CA LEU A 134 15.14 12.88 1.11
C LEU A 134 15.80 11.52 0.96
N GLY A 135 15.03 10.43 1.01
CA GLY A 135 15.51 9.07 0.75
C GLY A 135 16.11 8.91 -0.65
N LEU A 136 15.47 9.46 -1.69
CA LEU A 136 15.98 9.44 -3.05
C LEU A 136 17.28 10.25 -3.20
N VAL A 137 17.35 11.43 -2.60
CA VAL A 137 18.57 12.26 -2.57
C VAL A 137 19.72 11.48 -1.92
N ARG A 138 19.46 10.82 -0.79
CA ARG A 138 20.44 9.99 -0.09
C ARG A 138 20.97 8.87 -0.98
N ILE A 139 20.10 8.17 -1.71
CA ILE A 139 20.46 7.08 -2.63
C ILE A 139 21.35 7.62 -3.76
N VAL A 140 21.00 8.78 -4.34
CA VAL A 140 21.79 9.40 -5.43
C VAL A 140 23.20 9.80 -4.97
N TYR A 141 23.33 10.33 -3.74
CA TYR A 141 24.63 10.70 -3.18
C TYR A 141 25.38 9.54 -2.48
N ASN A 142 24.80 8.33 -2.48
CA ASN A 142 25.37 7.13 -1.85
C ASN A 142 25.85 7.36 -0.41
N ILE A 143 25.07 8.10 0.40
CA ILE A 143 25.41 8.40 1.78
C ILE A 143 25.18 7.14 2.63
N PRO A 144 26.22 6.59 3.29
CA PRO A 144 26.12 5.32 4.04
C PRO A 144 25.15 5.40 5.24
N LEU A 145 24.78 4.23 5.76
CA LEU A 145 23.95 4.03 6.97
C LEU A 145 24.72 4.29 8.26
#